data_AF-A0A968H7B8-F1
#
_entry.id   AF-A0A968H7B8-F1
#
_cell.length_a   1.000
_cell.length_b   1.000
_cell.length_c   1.000
_cell.angle_alpha   90.00
_cell.angle_beta   90.00
_cell.angle_gamma   90.00
#
_symmetry.space_group_name_H-M   'P 1'
#
loop_
_entity.id
_entity.type
_entity.pdbx_description
1 polymer ?
#
loop_
_entity_poly.entity_id
_entity_poly.type
_entity_poly.pdbx_seq_one_letter_code
_entity_poly.pdbx_strand_id
1 'polypeptide(L)'
;MKQSVLLVRTVSVVLASLLFGATPGLAVDPRFALSPELIRKSAVSVTRTGPPATSSKKTGRKKVRHATVTLHAASERADSTSSVAGRSVTAADLANLNLFWQKLVPPSATPHKALLVRSDNFELAIDPVRYPTMGTTDGKTILLDTDGSLPPLVRTLIQDQDPSVRVVTGSADRQHLVGALLAAGGFYSVDEQPVLRFGTDPLLTVRTDFKVERSADSVLRNEVTLVSAARQGMPPRVVDYLGHHGFDLLEPFADRVATPVVARHRVVQVQGDQQGHVVDLLLDLLGVQAERNRRIELFNPADTGISLQVAAERVFERNGKRYAVARFNGDPIAYTLYRLLATKGYRVVILEPQDTFRLVAAKLLDRMELPSSYRPHLLAAEPGGRYSLEMSGFLLENSAPDGGALMVTDRPVDRSMRDLLFDHGYQVQER
;
A
#
# COMPACT_ATOMS: atom_id res chain seq x y z
N MET A 1 66.48 38.92 36.71
CA MET A 1 67.06 40.07 35.96
C MET A 1 65.92 41.01 35.55
N LYS A 2 66.27 42.23 35.09
CA LYS A 2 65.45 43.32 34.50
C LYS A 2 64.00 42.96 34.09
N GLN A 3 62.94 43.64 34.54
CA GLN A 3 62.53 45.08 34.47
C GLN A 3 61.74 45.48 33.20
N SER A 4 60.53 46.02 33.43
CA SER A 4 59.82 47.05 32.62
C SER A 4 59.37 46.65 31.20
N VAL A 5 58.51 47.37 30.46
CA VAL A 5 57.77 48.67 30.59
C VAL A 5 56.33 48.38 30.04
N LEU A 6 55.17 48.70 30.63
CA LEU A 6 54.52 49.95 31.09
C LEU A 6 53.97 50.88 29.95
N LEU A 7 52.80 51.52 30.18
CA LEU A 7 52.13 52.58 29.33
C LEU A 7 51.64 52.15 27.91
N VAL A 8 50.67 52.78 27.20
CA VAL A 8 49.49 53.68 27.45
C VAL A 8 48.76 53.87 26.08
N ARG A 9 47.55 54.41 25.80
CA ARG A 9 46.35 55.06 26.42
C ARG A 9 45.10 54.39 25.76
N THR A 10 43.93 54.15 26.37
CA THR A 10 42.85 55.00 26.95
C THR A 10 42.09 55.95 26.01
N VAL A 11 40.78 56.11 26.27
CA VAL A 11 39.75 56.98 25.62
C VAL A 11 39.18 56.37 24.31
N SER A 12 37.91 55.96 24.13
CA SER A 12 36.57 56.13 24.79
C SER A 12 35.61 57.11 24.08
N VAL A 13 34.30 56.99 24.39
CA VAL A 13 33.13 57.76 23.88
C VAL A 13 32.69 57.32 22.46
N VAL A 14 31.55 56.64 22.19
CA VAL A 14 30.14 56.60 22.69
C VAL A 14 29.19 57.58 21.99
N LEU A 15 28.22 57.04 21.23
CA LEU A 15 26.77 57.35 21.11
C LEU A 15 26.20 56.34 20.06
N ALA A 16 25.07 55.64 20.22
CA ALA A 16 23.66 56.07 20.25
C ALA A 16 23.13 56.56 18.88
N SER A 17 21.87 56.36 18.44
CA SER A 17 20.64 56.01 19.17
C SER A 17 19.53 55.39 18.29
N LEU A 18 18.63 54.61 18.92
CA LEU A 18 17.14 54.63 18.79
C LEU A 18 16.36 54.40 17.46
N LEU A 19 15.09 54.02 17.66
CA LEU A 19 13.91 54.02 16.76
C LEU A 19 13.81 52.86 15.73
N PHE A 20 12.82 51.95 15.78
CA PHE A 20 11.34 52.04 15.69
C PHE A 20 10.82 51.93 14.23
N GLY A 21 9.84 51.03 13.99
CA GLY A 21 9.21 50.77 12.68
C GLY A 21 9.08 49.26 12.41
N ALA A 22 8.02 48.57 12.87
CA ALA A 22 6.66 48.55 12.31
C ALA A 22 6.50 47.59 11.11
N THR A 23 5.74 46.51 11.30
CA THR A 23 5.34 45.56 10.25
C THR A 23 4.00 45.94 9.62
N PRO A 24 3.91 46.02 8.28
CA PRO A 24 2.65 45.85 7.55
C PRO A 24 2.57 44.43 6.97
N GLY A 25 1.39 43.80 7.04
CA GLY A 25 1.20 42.42 6.60
C GLY A 25 1.21 42.26 5.07
N LEU A 26 1.82 41.18 4.58
CA LEU A 26 1.71 40.77 3.18
C LEU A 26 0.30 40.26 2.87
N ALA A 27 -0.45 41.02 2.07
CA ALA A 27 -1.71 40.58 1.50
C ALA A 27 -1.44 39.53 0.39
N VAL A 28 -1.49 38.25 0.76
CA VAL A 28 -1.42 37.14 -0.20
C VAL A 28 -2.73 37.07 -0.99
N ASP A 29 -2.64 37.13 -2.33
CA ASP A 29 -3.79 36.93 -3.22
C ASP A 29 -4.38 35.51 -3.00
N PRO A 30 -5.70 35.38 -2.75
CA PRO A 30 -6.33 34.07 -2.50
C PRO A 30 -6.18 33.07 -3.66
N ARG A 31 -5.75 33.50 -4.86
CA ARG A 31 -5.40 32.62 -5.99
C ARG A 31 -4.06 31.89 -5.81
N PHE A 32 -3.23 32.31 -4.86
CA PHE A 32 -1.95 31.69 -4.52
C PHE A 32 -1.90 31.18 -3.06
N ALA A 33 -3.03 31.24 -2.34
CA ALA A 33 -3.15 30.60 -1.04
C ALA A 33 -3.21 29.08 -1.21
N LEU A 34 -2.27 28.36 -0.60
CA LEU A 34 -2.33 26.90 -0.48
C LEU A 34 -3.65 26.50 0.21
N SER A 35 -4.33 25.47 -0.32
CA SER A 35 -5.55 24.93 0.27
C SER A 35 -5.35 24.65 1.77
N PRO A 36 -6.18 25.20 2.69
CA PRO A 36 -5.88 25.22 4.13
C PRO A 36 -5.83 23.84 4.79
N GLU A 37 -6.29 22.79 4.11
CA GLU A 37 -6.15 21.39 4.54
C GLU A 37 -4.70 20.89 4.48
N LEU A 38 -3.87 21.42 3.57
CA LEU A 38 -2.44 21.10 3.49
C LEU A 38 -1.65 21.66 4.68
N ILE A 39 -2.10 22.78 5.25
CA ILE A 39 -1.42 23.48 6.36
C ILE A 39 -1.79 22.83 7.71
N ARG A 40 -3.00 22.28 7.84
CA ARG A 40 -3.55 21.80 9.12
C ARG A 40 -3.02 20.46 9.64
N LYS A 41 -2.22 19.72 8.87
CA LYS A 41 -1.71 18.39 9.28
C LYS A 41 -0.30 18.40 9.89
N SER A 42 0.37 19.55 9.93
CA SER A 42 1.76 19.68 10.37
C SER A 42 1.95 20.24 11.78
N ALA A 43 0.87 20.62 12.46
CA ALA A 43 0.93 21.22 13.79
C ALA A 43 -0.27 20.83 14.65
N VAL A 44 -0.02 19.94 15.63
CA VAL A 44 -0.43 20.02 17.05
C VAL A 44 -0.10 18.68 17.72
N SER A 45 0.73 18.74 18.75
CA SER A 45 0.83 17.69 19.77
C SER A 45 1.17 18.34 21.13
N VAL A 46 0.67 17.74 22.21
CA VAL A 46 1.06 17.98 23.62
C VAL A 46 0.84 19.39 24.23
N THR A 47 -0.32 19.64 24.86
CA THR A 47 -0.44 19.88 26.34
C THR A 47 -1.88 20.12 26.87
N ARG A 48 -2.41 19.11 27.57
CA ARG A 48 -3.22 19.05 28.83
C ARG A 48 -4.03 20.24 29.40
N THR A 49 -5.15 19.88 30.04
CA THR A 49 -6.00 20.57 31.09
C THR A 49 -7.34 21.21 30.68
N GLY A 50 -8.31 21.22 31.62
CA GLY A 50 -9.69 21.76 31.60
C GLY A 50 -10.11 22.09 33.05
N PRO A 51 -11.39 22.17 33.50
CA PRO A 51 -12.72 22.00 32.87
C PRO A 51 -13.53 23.35 32.98
N PRO A 52 -14.88 23.46 33.14
CA PRO A 52 -16.03 22.55 32.99
C PRO A 52 -17.13 23.08 32.02
N ALA A 53 -18.36 22.56 32.12
CA ALA A 53 -19.47 22.81 31.18
C ALA A 53 -20.44 23.94 31.58
N THR A 54 -21.24 24.45 30.62
CA THR A 54 -22.73 24.46 30.72
C THR A 54 -23.44 25.11 29.50
N SER A 55 -24.72 24.73 29.35
CA SER A 55 -25.80 25.47 28.66
C SER A 55 -25.90 25.42 27.14
N SER A 56 -27.14 25.61 26.68
CA SER A 56 -27.60 25.49 25.29
C SER A 56 -28.20 26.80 24.77
N LYS A 57 -28.18 27.02 23.45
CA LYS A 57 -29.37 27.49 22.72
C LYS A 57 -29.28 27.29 21.20
N LYS A 58 -30.44 27.17 20.54
CA LYS A 58 -30.59 26.91 19.10
C LYS A 58 -30.81 28.20 18.31
N THR A 59 -29.97 28.46 17.31
CA THR A 59 -30.27 29.19 16.05
C THR A 59 -29.16 28.83 15.05
N GLY A 60 -29.38 28.51 13.77
CA GLY A 60 -30.63 28.45 13.02
C GLY A 60 -30.51 29.08 11.63
N ARG A 61 -29.80 28.45 10.67
CA ARG A 61 -29.73 28.93 9.28
C ARG A 61 -29.38 27.83 8.25
N LYS A 62 -30.08 27.88 7.11
CA LYS A 62 -29.78 27.35 5.75
C LYS A 62 -28.91 26.07 5.66
N LYS A 63 -29.55 24.92 5.42
CA LYS A 63 -28.89 23.78 4.73
C LYS A 63 -28.64 24.17 3.26
N VAL A 64 -27.38 24.30 2.86
CA VAL A 64 -26.99 24.27 1.45
C VAL A 64 -26.93 22.80 1.01
N ARG A 65 -27.55 22.47 -0.13
CA ARG A 65 -27.42 21.14 -0.74
C ARG A 65 -26.05 21.05 -1.42
N HIS A 66 -25.16 20.21 -0.90
CA HIS A 66 -24.11 19.64 -1.73
C HIS A 66 -24.67 18.41 -2.44
N ALA A 67 -24.53 18.37 -3.77
CA ALA A 67 -24.92 17.21 -4.55
C ALA A 67 -23.90 16.09 -4.33
N THR A 68 -24.31 15.03 -3.63
CA THR A 68 -23.58 13.77 -3.64
C THR A 68 -23.63 13.22 -5.05
N VAL A 69 -22.47 13.11 -5.73
CA VAL A 69 -22.39 12.40 -7.00
C VAL A 69 -22.51 10.91 -6.69
N THR A 70 -23.75 10.41 -6.67
CA THR A 70 -24.04 8.99 -6.65
C THR A 70 -23.60 8.40 -7.98
N LEU A 71 -22.42 7.76 -7.99
CA LEU A 71 -22.02 6.89 -9.10
C LEU A 71 -23.10 5.81 -9.26
N HIS A 72 -23.83 5.88 -10.37
CA HIS A 72 -24.80 4.87 -10.73
C HIS A 72 -24.06 3.57 -11.08
N ALA A 73 -23.94 2.66 -10.11
CA ALA A 73 -23.72 1.26 -10.42
C ALA A 73 -24.91 0.79 -11.27
N ALA A 74 -24.65 0.49 -12.55
CA ALA A 74 -25.68 0.09 -13.49
C ALA A 74 -26.24 -1.29 -13.07
N SER A 75 -27.44 -1.29 -12.50
CA SER A 75 -28.16 -2.51 -12.13
C SER A 75 -28.82 -3.15 -13.36
N GLU A 76 -28.03 -3.51 -14.37
CA GLU A 76 -28.48 -4.39 -15.42
C GLU A 76 -28.66 -5.80 -14.86
N ARG A 77 -29.90 -6.11 -14.45
CA ARG A 77 -30.35 -7.48 -14.21
C ARG A 77 -30.38 -8.24 -15.54
N ALA A 78 -29.24 -8.81 -15.91
CA ALA A 78 -29.22 -10.00 -16.75
C ALA A 78 -29.63 -11.19 -15.87
N ASP A 79 -30.92 -11.54 -15.87
CA ASP A 79 -31.43 -12.74 -15.17
C ASP A 79 -30.76 -13.99 -15.74
N SER A 80 -29.69 -14.40 -15.07
CA SER A 80 -28.94 -15.62 -15.34
C SER A 80 -28.96 -16.44 -14.06
N THR A 81 -29.90 -17.39 -14.01
CA THR A 81 -30.10 -18.33 -12.91
C THR A 81 -28.95 -19.34 -12.84
N SER A 82 -27.75 -18.85 -12.54
CA SER A 82 -26.61 -19.65 -12.16
C SER A 82 -26.93 -20.26 -10.78
N SER A 83 -27.34 -21.52 -10.78
CA SER A 83 -27.62 -22.25 -9.55
C SER A 83 -26.40 -22.20 -8.64
N VAL A 84 -26.55 -21.69 -7.42
CA VAL A 84 -25.56 -21.84 -6.36
C VAL A 84 -25.58 -23.31 -5.90
N ALA A 85 -25.04 -24.17 -6.75
CA ALA A 85 -24.76 -25.55 -6.44
C ALA A 85 -23.62 -25.56 -5.42
N GLY A 86 -24.00 -25.57 -4.14
CA GLY A 86 -23.08 -25.76 -3.02
C GLY A 86 -22.41 -27.13 -3.13
N ARG A 87 -21.33 -27.19 -3.91
CA ARG A 87 -20.49 -28.38 -4.03
C ARG A 87 -19.89 -28.66 -2.67
N SER A 88 -20.33 -29.76 -2.06
CA SER A 88 -19.70 -30.37 -0.90
C SER A 88 -18.23 -30.66 -1.18
N VAL A 89 -17.48 -30.84 -0.09
CA VAL A 89 -16.08 -31.26 -0.13
C VAL A 89 -16.00 -32.62 -0.84
N THR A 90 -15.23 -32.69 -1.93
CA THR A 90 -15.13 -33.90 -2.74
C THR A 90 -14.08 -34.86 -2.16
N ALA A 91 -14.10 -36.13 -2.59
CA ALA A 91 -13.06 -37.10 -2.21
C ALA A 91 -11.63 -36.64 -2.58
N ALA A 92 -11.49 -35.84 -3.66
CA ALA A 92 -10.22 -35.22 -4.03
C ALA A 92 -9.83 -34.08 -3.07
N ASP A 93 -10.79 -33.26 -2.65
CA ASP A 93 -10.55 -32.23 -1.62
C ASP A 93 -10.15 -32.86 -0.27
N LEU A 94 -10.72 -34.03 0.10
CA LEU A 94 -10.33 -34.79 1.30
C LEU A 94 -8.92 -35.40 1.20
N ALA A 95 -8.53 -35.91 0.03
CA ALA A 95 -7.16 -36.39 -0.19
C ALA A 95 -6.14 -35.25 -0.07
N ASN A 96 -6.43 -34.09 -0.66
CA ASN A 96 -5.60 -32.90 -0.53
C ASN A 96 -5.55 -32.37 0.91
N LEU A 97 -6.68 -32.41 1.64
CA LEU A 97 -6.77 -32.05 3.05
C LEU A 97 -5.84 -32.93 3.92
N ASN A 98 -5.78 -34.24 3.68
CA ASN A 98 -4.88 -35.14 4.40
C ASN A 98 -3.40 -34.82 4.11
N LEU A 99 -3.04 -34.58 2.84
CA LEU A 99 -1.68 -34.16 2.45
C LEU A 99 -1.29 -32.78 3.02
N PHE A 100 -2.25 -31.87 3.14
CA PHE A 100 -2.10 -30.60 3.86
C PHE A 100 -1.85 -30.83 5.35
N TRP A 101 -2.65 -31.68 5.98
CA TRP A 101 -2.57 -31.95 7.41
C TRP A 101 -1.22 -32.57 7.80
N GLN A 102 -0.71 -33.51 7.00
CA GLN A 102 0.62 -34.13 7.18
C GLN A 102 1.81 -33.15 7.01
N LYS A 103 1.61 -32.00 6.35
CA LYS A 103 2.61 -30.91 6.31
C LYS A 103 2.55 -30.03 7.55
N LEU A 104 1.40 -29.93 8.20
CA LEU A 104 1.14 -29.04 9.33
C LEU A 104 1.42 -29.72 10.68
N VAL A 105 0.93 -30.96 10.85
CA VAL A 105 1.20 -31.85 11.99
C VAL A 105 2.23 -32.90 11.58
N PRO A 106 3.36 -33.06 12.30
CA PRO A 106 4.34 -34.10 12.01
C PRO A 106 3.70 -35.50 12.03
N PRO A 107 4.07 -36.41 11.10
CA PRO A 107 3.51 -37.75 11.05
C PRO A 107 3.85 -38.52 12.33
N SER A 108 2.82 -38.73 13.17
CA SER A 108 2.93 -39.54 14.37
C SER A 108 3.21 -41.00 14.00
N ALA A 109 4.15 -41.66 14.70
CA ALA A 109 4.59 -43.02 14.36
C ALA A 109 3.53 -44.12 14.62
N THR A 110 2.36 -43.75 15.14
CA THR A 110 1.19 -44.61 15.32
C THR A 110 0.36 -44.68 14.03
N PRO A 111 0.34 -45.82 13.31
CA PRO A 111 -0.48 -45.95 12.10
C PRO A 111 -1.97 -45.84 12.42
N HIS A 112 -2.76 -45.35 11.45
CA HIS A 112 -4.21 -45.16 11.55
C HIS A 112 -4.95 -46.49 11.80
N LYS A 113 -5.07 -46.86 13.08
CA LYS A 113 -5.86 -48.01 13.52
C LYS A 113 -7.34 -47.64 13.42
N ALA A 114 -8.17 -48.55 12.90
CA ALA A 114 -9.63 -48.38 12.90
C ALA A 114 -10.12 -48.11 14.33
N LEU A 115 -10.90 -47.04 14.53
CA LEU A 115 -11.36 -46.67 15.86
C LEU A 115 -12.37 -47.71 16.33
N LEU A 116 -12.05 -48.37 17.44
CA LEU A 116 -12.81 -49.48 17.98
C LEU A 116 -13.00 -49.23 19.47
N VAL A 117 -14.21 -48.79 19.83
CA VAL A 117 -14.62 -48.44 21.19
C VAL A 117 -15.33 -49.65 21.79
N ARG A 118 -14.78 -50.22 22.86
CA ARG A 118 -15.38 -51.32 23.63
C ARG A 118 -15.72 -50.85 25.02
N SER A 119 -16.89 -51.26 25.50
CA SER A 119 -17.25 -51.29 26.91
C SER A 119 -17.78 -52.68 27.26
N ASP A 120 -18.06 -52.94 28.54
CA ASP A 120 -18.67 -54.20 28.99
C ASP A 120 -20.06 -54.47 28.36
N ASN A 121 -20.70 -53.44 27.80
CA ASN A 121 -22.08 -53.49 27.29
C ASN A 121 -22.20 -53.35 25.76
N PHE A 122 -21.15 -52.89 25.06
CA PHE A 122 -21.18 -52.73 23.60
C PHE A 122 -19.79 -52.72 22.96
N GLU A 123 -19.75 -53.09 21.68
CA GLU A 123 -18.61 -52.88 20.78
C GLU A 123 -19.04 -52.00 19.60
N LEU A 124 -18.33 -50.89 19.41
CA LEU A 124 -18.53 -49.93 18.32
C LEU A 124 -17.27 -49.89 17.47
N ALA A 125 -17.36 -50.43 16.25
CA ALA A 125 -16.32 -50.30 15.23
C ALA A 125 -16.69 -49.18 14.24
N ILE A 126 -15.73 -48.31 13.92
CA ILE A 126 -15.92 -47.22 12.97
C ILE A 126 -15.16 -47.53 11.68
N ASP A 127 -15.84 -47.37 10.54
CA ASP A 127 -15.23 -47.45 9.21
C ASP A 127 -14.28 -46.26 8.97
N PRO A 128 -12.96 -46.48 8.84
CA PRO A 128 -11.97 -45.42 8.63
C PRO A 128 -12.00 -44.85 7.21
N VAL A 129 -12.70 -45.47 6.25
CA VAL A 129 -12.89 -44.91 4.90
C VAL A 129 -13.96 -43.82 4.93
N ARG A 130 -15.06 -44.06 5.66
CA ARG A 130 -16.16 -43.08 5.83
C ARG A 130 -15.87 -42.03 6.89
N TYR A 131 -15.13 -42.37 7.94
CA TYR A 131 -14.77 -41.45 9.04
C TYR A 131 -13.24 -41.41 9.21
N PRO A 132 -12.51 -40.74 8.30
CA PRO A 132 -11.05 -40.72 8.34
C PRO A 132 -10.52 -40.05 9.62
N THR A 133 -9.42 -40.60 10.14
CA THR A 133 -8.76 -40.13 11.37
C THR A 133 -7.45 -39.41 11.07
N MET A 134 -7.12 -38.39 11.86
CA MET A 134 -5.90 -37.57 11.71
C MET A 134 -5.28 -37.30 13.08
N GLY A 135 -3.96 -37.39 13.22
CA GLY A 135 -3.26 -37.04 14.47
C GLY A 135 -3.17 -35.53 14.71
N THR A 136 -3.08 -35.10 15.96
CA THR A 136 -2.95 -33.67 16.35
C THR A 136 -1.55 -33.36 16.92
N THR A 137 -1.19 -32.08 17.06
CA THR A 137 0.11 -31.70 17.68
C THR A 137 0.18 -32.03 19.17
N ASP A 138 -0.95 -32.15 19.86
CA ASP A 138 -1.04 -32.63 21.26
C ASP A 138 -1.20 -34.16 21.38
N GLY A 139 -0.89 -34.92 20.31
CA GLY A 139 -0.85 -36.40 20.35
C GLY A 139 -2.21 -37.09 20.41
N LYS A 140 -3.28 -36.36 20.11
CA LYS A 140 -4.68 -36.81 20.09
C LYS A 140 -5.13 -37.17 18.68
N THR A 141 -6.37 -37.65 18.55
CA THR A 141 -6.96 -38.04 17.26
C THR A 141 -8.14 -37.14 16.91
N ILE A 142 -8.13 -36.53 15.72
CA ILE A 142 -9.34 -36.01 15.08
C ILE A 142 -10.03 -37.17 14.35
N LEU A 143 -11.34 -37.29 14.50
CA LEU A 143 -12.21 -38.10 13.65
C LEU A 143 -13.08 -37.15 12.82
N LEU A 144 -13.05 -37.28 11.49
CA LEU A 144 -13.74 -36.38 10.58
C LEU A 144 -15.06 -37.01 10.09
N ASP A 145 -16.18 -36.37 10.44
CA ASP A 145 -17.54 -36.70 10.01
C ASP A 145 -17.95 -35.79 8.84
N THR A 146 -17.44 -36.09 7.63
CA THR A 146 -17.52 -35.21 6.43
C THR A 146 -18.95 -34.83 6.05
N ASP A 147 -19.89 -35.73 6.28
CA ASP A 147 -21.26 -35.64 5.78
C ASP A 147 -22.25 -35.24 6.90
N GLY A 148 -21.77 -35.00 8.12
CA GLY A 148 -22.61 -34.77 9.30
C GLY A 148 -23.49 -35.97 9.66
N SER A 149 -23.00 -37.17 9.36
CA SER A 149 -23.77 -38.42 9.36
C SER A 149 -23.50 -39.32 10.59
N LEU A 150 -22.56 -38.94 11.45
CA LEU A 150 -22.31 -39.62 12.72
C LEU A 150 -23.42 -39.29 13.73
N PRO A 151 -24.22 -40.26 14.21
CA PRO A 151 -25.34 -39.97 15.11
C PRO A 151 -24.87 -39.32 16.43
N PRO A 152 -25.61 -38.35 17.02
CA PRO A 152 -25.19 -37.66 18.23
C PRO A 152 -24.85 -38.59 19.40
N LEU A 153 -25.62 -39.66 19.60
CA LEU A 153 -25.34 -40.69 20.62
C LEU A 153 -23.98 -41.38 20.39
N VAL A 154 -23.66 -41.71 19.14
CA VAL A 154 -22.38 -42.36 18.78
C VAL A 154 -21.23 -41.40 19.02
N ARG A 155 -21.41 -40.11 18.69
CA ARG A 155 -20.43 -39.05 18.98
C ARG A 155 -20.14 -38.94 20.48
N THR A 156 -21.17 -38.90 21.33
CA THR A 156 -21.02 -38.89 22.79
C THR A 156 -20.30 -40.15 23.30
N LEU A 157 -20.73 -41.36 22.87
CA LEU A 157 -20.09 -42.61 23.29
C LEU A 157 -18.60 -42.70 22.93
N ILE A 158 -18.19 -42.13 21.81
CA ILE A 158 -16.77 -42.03 21.42
C ILE A 158 -16.01 -41.10 22.39
N GLN A 159 -16.55 -39.91 22.65
CA GLN A 159 -15.88 -38.88 23.45
C GLN A 159 -15.84 -39.20 24.95
N ASP A 160 -16.84 -39.94 25.47
CA ASP A 160 -16.90 -40.38 26.86
C ASP A 160 -15.93 -41.56 27.13
N GLN A 161 -15.75 -42.47 26.16
CA GLN A 161 -14.87 -43.63 26.29
C GLN A 161 -13.41 -43.32 25.92
N ASP A 162 -13.18 -42.46 24.93
CA ASP A 162 -11.86 -41.97 24.54
C ASP A 162 -11.84 -40.43 24.41
N PRO A 163 -11.57 -39.71 25.52
CA PRO A 163 -11.38 -38.25 25.52
C PRO A 163 -10.16 -37.75 24.71
N SER A 164 -9.38 -38.65 24.09
CA SER A 164 -8.37 -38.28 23.08
C SER A 164 -8.97 -38.12 21.68
N VAL A 165 -10.23 -38.50 21.44
CA VAL A 165 -10.89 -38.36 20.14
C VAL A 165 -11.72 -37.08 20.06
N ARG A 166 -11.30 -36.17 19.17
CA ARG A 166 -12.02 -34.95 18.79
C ARG A 166 -12.84 -35.20 17.51
N VAL A 167 -14.16 -35.20 17.60
CA VAL A 167 -15.02 -35.33 16.42
C VAL A 167 -15.21 -33.98 15.74
N VAL A 168 -14.66 -33.80 14.54
CA VAL A 168 -14.88 -32.64 13.68
C VAL A 168 -15.96 -32.96 12.67
N THR A 169 -16.95 -32.08 12.53
CA THR A 169 -18.03 -32.23 11.53
C THR A 169 -17.65 -31.50 10.26
N GLY A 170 -17.94 -32.11 9.11
CA GLY A 170 -17.73 -31.51 7.80
C GLY A 170 -18.60 -30.27 7.56
N SER A 171 -18.15 -29.43 6.63
CA SER A 171 -18.88 -28.24 6.18
C SER A 171 -18.76 -28.15 4.66
N ALA A 172 -19.83 -27.68 4.00
CA ALA A 172 -19.77 -27.30 2.59
C ALA A 172 -18.93 -26.02 2.36
N ASP A 173 -18.77 -25.19 3.41
CA ASP A 173 -17.75 -24.14 3.42
C ASP A 173 -16.39 -24.72 3.83
N ARG A 174 -15.43 -24.58 2.92
CA ARG A 174 -14.03 -24.98 3.07
C ARG A 174 -13.28 -24.12 4.10
N GLN A 175 -13.63 -22.85 4.28
CA GLN A 175 -13.00 -22.02 5.31
C GLN A 175 -13.41 -22.50 6.70
N HIS A 176 -14.72 -22.69 6.94
CA HIS A 176 -15.22 -23.24 8.20
C HIS A 176 -14.71 -24.66 8.50
N LEU A 177 -14.60 -25.55 7.50
CA LEU A 177 -13.99 -26.88 7.69
C LEU A 177 -12.53 -26.78 8.15
N VAL A 178 -11.71 -25.95 7.47
CA VAL A 178 -10.31 -25.77 7.87
C VAL A 178 -10.21 -25.15 9.26
N GLY A 179 -11.03 -24.15 9.59
CA GLY A 179 -11.08 -23.56 10.93
C GLY A 179 -11.43 -24.58 12.03
N ALA A 180 -12.45 -25.42 11.80
CA ALA A 180 -12.86 -26.47 12.73
C ALA A 180 -11.77 -27.53 12.94
N LEU A 181 -11.02 -27.87 11.88
CA LEU A 181 -9.86 -28.77 11.97
C LEU A 181 -8.70 -28.12 12.74
N LEU A 182 -8.37 -26.86 12.44
CA LEU A 182 -7.30 -26.13 13.12
C LEU A 182 -7.60 -25.97 14.61
N ALA A 183 -8.83 -25.62 14.99
CA ALA A 183 -9.28 -25.55 16.38
C ALA A 183 -9.19 -26.91 17.11
N ALA A 184 -9.40 -28.02 16.41
CA ALA A 184 -9.22 -29.37 16.94
C ALA A 184 -7.74 -29.86 16.90
N GLY A 185 -6.86 -29.14 16.21
CA GLY A 185 -5.49 -29.58 15.89
C GLY A 185 -4.47 -29.51 17.03
N GLY A 186 -4.80 -28.85 18.14
CA GLY A 186 -3.93 -28.76 19.33
C GLY A 186 -2.73 -27.80 19.20
N PHE A 187 -2.75 -26.91 18.20
CA PHE A 187 -1.67 -25.95 17.93
C PHE A 187 -1.50 -24.93 19.06
N TYR A 188 -0.31 -24.32 19.13
CA TYR A 188 0.01 -23.30 20.13
C TYR A 188 -0.81 -22.01 19.93
N SER A 189 -0.99 -21.56 18.69
CA SER A 189 -1.95 -20.51 18.34
C SER A 189 -2.52 -20.68 16.93
N VAL A 190 -3.75 -20.21 16.74
CA VAL A 190 -4.43 -20.09 15.44
C VAL A 190 -5.17 -18.74 15.42
N ASP A 191 -4.65 -17.78 14.66
CA ASP A 191 -5.35 -16.51 14.41
C ASP A 191 -6.19 -16.64 13.13
N GLU A 192 -7.47 -16.26 13.20
CA GLU A 192 -8.37 -16.21 12.04
C GLU A 192 -8.26 -14.88 11.28
N GLN A 193 -8.39 -14.96 9.95
CA GLN A 193 -8.35 -13.83 9.01
C GLN A 193 -7.21 -12.81 9.22
N PRO A 194 -5.95 -13.25 9.42
CA PRO A 194 -4.80 -12.38 9.61
C PRO A 194 -4.57 -11.43 8.43
N VAL A 195 -4.20 -10.18 8.72
CA VAL A 195 -3.79 -9.18 7.74
C VAL A 195 -2.32 -8.84 7.94
N LEU A 196 -1.46 -9.40 7.09
CA LEU A 196 -0.02 -9.17 7.09
C LEU A 196 0.34 -7.96 6.22
N ARG A 197 1.38 -7.24 6.61
CA ARG A 197 1.88 -6.05 5.91
C ARG A 197 3.39 -6.07 5.82
N PHE A 198 3.91 -5.95 4.61
CA PHE A 198 5.32 -6.02 4.28
C PHE A 198 5.76 -4.77 3.53
N GLY A 199 6.93 -4.25 3.87
CA GLY A 199 7.37 -2.93 3.44
C GLY A 199 6.61 -1.79 4.12
N THR A 200 6.76 -0.58 3.57
CA THR A 200 6.06 0.63 4.03
C THR A 200 5.63 1.48 2.85
N ASP A 201 6.52 1.64 1.86
CA ASP A 201 6.28 2.22 0.56
C ASP A 201 7.42 1.81 -0.41
N PRO A 202 7.25 0.77 -1.26
CA PRO A 202 6.02 0.01 -1.51
C PRO A 202 5.49 -0.77 -0.30
N LEU A 203 4.18 -1.04 -0.30
CA LEU A 203 3.45 -1.77 0.72
C LEU A 203 2.71 -2.95 0.10
N LEU A 204 3.15 -4.17 0.40
CA LEU A 204 2.38 -5.39 0.14
C LEU A 204 1.52 -5.70 1.37
N THR A 205 0.20 -5.76 1.19
CA THR A 205 -0.73 -6.31 2.19
C THR A 205 -1.18 -7.69 1.72
N VAL A 206 -1.10 -8.70 2.59
CA VAL A 206 -1.59 -10.07 2.35
C VAL A 206 -2.65 -10.41 3.39
N ARG A 207 -3.69 -11.13 2.98
CA ARG A 207 -4.72 -11.73 3.84
C ARG A 207 -4.75 -13.23 3.58
N THR A 208 -4.72 -14.02 4.64
CA THR A 208 -4.97 -15.48 4.57
C THR A 208 -6.14 -15.82 5.49
N ASP A 209 -6.68 -17.03 5.38
CA ASP A 209 -7.83 -17.41 6.20
C ASP A 209 -7.41 -17.71 7.64
N PHE A 210 -6.19 -18.22 7.83
CA PHE A 210 -5.60 -18.49 9.15
C PHE A 210 -4.08 -18.23 9.17
N LYS A 211 -3.54 -17.95 10.36
CA LYS A 211 -2.12 -18.03 10.71
C LYS A 211 -1.97 -19.04 11.86
N VAL A 212 -1.16 -20.07 11.67
CA VAL A 212 -0.95 -21.18 12.60
C VAL A 212 0.47 -21.14 13.16
N GLU A 213 0.57 -21.12 14.48
CA GLU A 213 1.81 -21.25 15.24
C GLU A 213 1.81 -22.65 15.87
N ARG A 214 2.71 -23.53 15.42
CA ARG A 214 2.62 -24.97 15.71
C ARG A 214 2.98 -25.29 17.16
N SER A 215 4.05 -24.68 17.65
CA SER A 215 4.59 -24.85 19.01
C SER A 215 5.24 -23.54 19.47
N ALA A 216 5.54 -23.43 20.77
CA ALA A 216 6.31 -22.30 21.30
C ALA A 216 7.72 -22.20 20.68
N ASP A 217 8.35 -23.34 20.35
CA ASP A 217 9.65 -23.35 19.65
C ASP A 217 9.53 -22.79 18.23
N SER A 218 8.46 -23.10 17.50
CA SER A 218 8.23 -22.51 16.17
C SER A 218 8.02 -21.00 16.24
N VAL A 219 7.35 -20.48 17.28
CA VAL A 219 7.25 -19.02 17.52
C VAL A 219 8.64 -18.42 17.77
N LEU A 220 9.47 -19.05 18.60
CA LEU A 220 10.84 -18.59 18.88
C LEU A 220 11.77 -18.61 17.66
N ARG A 221 11.43 -19.39 16.62
CA ARG A 221 12.17 -19.49 15.35
C ARG A 221 11.57 -18.69 14.21
N ASN A 222 10.43 -18.03 14.41
CA ASN A 222 9.59 -17.43 13.37
C ASN A 222 9.12 -18.44 12.29
N GLU A 223 8.95 -19.71 12.64
CA GLU A 223 8.40 -20.77 11.77
C GLU A 223 6.85 -20.67 11.75
N VAL A 224 6.30 -19.72 10.99
CA VAL A 224 4.86 -19.44 10.97
C VAL A 224 4.21 -20.02 9.71
N THR A 225 3.13 -20.79 9.86
CA THR A 225 2.41 -21.37 8.72
C THR A 225 1.10 -20.64 8.46
N LEU A 226 0.94 -20.06 7.27
CA LEU A 226 -0.29 -19.43 6.80
C LEU A 226 -1.15 -20.45 6.06
N VAL A 227 -2.47 -20.35 6.21
CA VAL A 227 -3.41 -21.25 5.53
C VAL A 227 -4.44 -20.45 4.73
N SER A 228 -4.66 -20.86 3.48
CA SER A 228 -5.66 -20.28 2.57
C SER A 228 -6.55 -21.41 2.03
N ALA A 229 -7.85 -21.34 2.33
CA ALA A 229 -8.86 -22.29 1.91
C ALA A 229 -9.42 -21.97 0.50
N ALA A 230 -8.82 -21.03 -0.23
CA ALA A 230 -9.22 -20.64 -1.58
C ALA A 230 -9.03 -21.76 -2.62
N ARG A 231 -9.75 -21.68 -3.75
CA ARG A 231 -9.51 -22.55 -4.93
C ARG A 231 -8.51 -21.96 -5.93
N GLN A 232 -8.42 -20.63 -5.97
CA GLN A 232 -7.33 -19.95 -6.66
C GLN A 232 -6.10 -19.97 -5.75
N GLY A 233 -4.98 -20.49 -6.24
CA GLY A 233 -3.71 -20.41 -5.55
C GLY A 233 -3.20 -18.97 -5.51
N MET A 234 -2.43 -18.64 -4.50
CA MET A 234 -1.65 -17.41 -4.42
C MET A 234 -0.61 -17.39 -5.56
N PRO A 235 -0.28 -16.24 -6.19
CA PRO A 235 0.73 -16.21 -7.25
C PRO A 235 2.09 -16.71 -6.72
N PRO A 236 2.86 -17.51 -7.48
CA PRO A 236 4.11 -18.09 -7.00
C PRO A 236 5.06 -17.09 -6.35
N ARG A 237 5.22 -15.89 -6.96
CA ARG A 237 6.09 -14.84 -6.41
C ARG A 237 5.63 -14.25 -5.09
N VAL A 238 4.33 -14.28 -4.79
CA VAL A 238 3.80 -13.89 -3.46
C VAL A 238 4.12 -14.98 -2.44
N VAL A 239 4.05 -16.26 -2.84
CA VAL A 239 4.48 -17.39 -1.99
C VAL A 239 5.99 -17.33 -1.73
N ASP A 240 6.79 -17.09 -2.76
CA ASP A 240 8.25 -16.90 -2.64
C ASP A 240 8.56 -15.72 -1.70
N TYR A 241 7.88 -14.59 -1.86
CA TYR A 241 8.04 -13.41 -1.01
C TYR A 241 7.72 -13.73 0.46
N LEU A 242 6.60 -14.41 0.72
CA LEU A 242 6.21 -14.86 2.07
C LEU A 242 7.27 -15.80 2.68
N GLY A 243 7.79 -16.75 1.90
CA GLY A 243 8.85 -17.67 2.34
C GLY A 243 10.15 -16.95 2.72
N HIS A 244 10.59 -15.95 1.94
CA HIS A 244 11.74 -15.10 2.29
C HIS A 244 11.53 -14.28 3.58
N HIS A 245 10.28 -14.08 4.00
CA HIS A 245 9.89 -13.42 5.25
C HIS A 245 9.55 -14.39 6.40
N GLY A 246 9.77 -15.70 6.24
CA GLY A 246 9.56 -16.71 7.28
C GLY A 246 8.14 -17.33 7.33
N PHE A 247 7.34 -17.14 6.29
CA PHE A 247 5.96 -17.62 6.23
C PHE A 247 5.78 -18.76 5.20
N ASP A 248 5.51 -19.97 5.69
CA ASP A 248 5.06 -21.09 4.84
C ASP A 248 3.59 -20.88 4.47
N LEU A 249 3.24 -20.79 3.18
CA LEU A 249 1.83 -20.80 2.75
C LEU A 249 1.37 -22.21 2.37
N LEU A 250 0.27 -22.67 2.98
CA LEU A 250 -0.41 -23.91 2.63
C LEU A 250 -1.83 -23.65 2.08
N GLU A 251 -2.14 -24.21 0.92
CA GLU A 251 -3.42 -24.01 0.23
C GLU A 251 -4.09 -25.36 -0.12
N PRO A 252 -4.81 -26.02 0.82
CA PRO A 252 -5.37 -27.36 0.64
C PRO A 252 -6.33 -27.54 -0.54
N PHE A 253 -6.88 -26.47 -1.10
CA PHE A 253 -7.86 -26.53 -2.18
C PHE A 253 -7.44 -25.77 -3.46
N ALA A 254 -6.20 -25.28 -3.54
CA ALA A 254 -5.72 -24.53 -4.70
C ALA A 254 -5.61 -25.43 -5.95
N ASP A 255 -6.50 -25.21 -6.92
CA ASP A 255 -6.55 -25.94 -8.20
C ASP A 255 -6.10 -25.10 -9.41
N ARG A 256 -5.85 -23.80 -9.22
CA ARG A 256 -5.43 -22.85 -10.27
C ARG A 256 -4.24 -22.01 -9.82
N VAL A 257 -3.14 -22.08 -10.58
CA VAL A 257 -2.02 -21.12 -10.47
C VAL A 257 -2.40 -19.81 -11.16
N ALA A 258 -2.11 -18.67 -10.54
CA ALA A 258 -2.29 -17.37 -11.16
C ALA A 258 -1.27 -17.15 -12.31
N THR A 259 -1.75 -16.78 -13.50
CA THR A 259 -0.88 -16.51 -14.66
C THR A 259 -0.49 -15.02 -14.73
N PRO A 260 0.79 -14.69 -14.96
CA PRO A 260 1.24 -13.31 -15.15
C PRO A 260 0.46 -12.55 -16.23
N VAL A 261 0.21 -11.26 -15.97
CA VAL A 261 -0.44 -10.33 -16.90
C VAL A 261 0.58 -9.79 -17.90
N VAL A 262 0.19 -9.65 -19.18
CA VAL A 262 1.04 -9.09 -20.23
C VAL A 262 1.52 -7.69 -19.85
N ALA A 263 2.83 -7.46 -19.95
CA ALA A 263 3.46 -6.19 -19.62
C ALA A 263 2.95 -5.05 -20.52
N ARG A 264 2.40 -4.01 -19.88
CA ARG A 264 1.86 -2.81 -20.52
C ARG A 264 2.02 -1.53 -19.67
N HIS A 265 2.27 -1.70 -18.37
CA HIS A 265 2.46 -0.63 -17.41
C HIS A 265 3.95 -0.42 -17.15
N ARG A 266 4.34 0.78 -16.70
CA ARG A 266 5.73 1.10 -16.34
C ARG A 266 5.81 1.75 -14.97
N VAL A 267 6.74 1.30 -14.14
CA VAL A 267 7.22 2.05 -12.97
C VAL A 267 8.56 2.67 -13.34
N VAL A 268 8.73 3.96 -13.08
CA VAL A 268 10.03 4.64 -13.18
C VAL A 268 10.42 5.12 -11.79
N GLN A 269 11.46 4.50 -11.24
CA GLN A 269 12.15 4.95 -10.04
C GLN A 269 13.15 6.02 -10.45
N VAL A 270 12.95 7.24 -9.96
CA VAL A 270 13.81 8.41 -10.21
C VAL A 270 14.93 8.44 -9.18
N GLN A 271 16.17 8.55 -9.64
CA GLN A 271 17.35 8.67 -8.80
C GLN A 271 17.92 10.09 -8.82
N GLY A 272 18.55 10.47 -7.71
CA GLY A 272 19.12 11.81 -7.50
C GLY A 272 18.10 12.86 -7.05
N ASP A 273 18.65 13.96 -6.54
CA ASP A 273 17.93 15.13 -6.00
C ASP A 273 17.93 16.32 -6.99
N GLN A 274 18.67 16.22 -8.09
CA GLN A 274 18.87 17.31 -9.03
C GLN A 274 17.57 17.66 -9.78
N GLN A 275 16.95 18.75 -9.35
CA GLN A 275 15.68 19.27 -9.86
C GLN A 275 15.62 19.36 -11.40
N GLY A 276 16.71 19.76 -12.06
CA GLY A 276 16.80 19.82 -13.52
C GLY A 276 16.71 18.44 -14.20
N HIS A 277 17.32 17.40 -13.60
CA HIS A 277 17.19 16.02 -14.05
C HIS A 277 15.77 15.49 -13.86
N VAL A 278 15.13 15.79 -12.72
CA VAL A 278 13.71 15.45 -12.47
C VAL A 278 12.80 16.07 -13.54
N VAL A 279 13.05 17.33 -13.94
CA VAL A 279 12.30 18.00 -15.01
C VAL A 279 12.56 17.34 -16.37
N ASP A 280 13.82 17.11 -16.74
CA ASP A 280 14.18 16.44 -17.99
C ASP A 280 13.50 15.05 -18.09
N LEU A 281 13.64 14.23 -17.05
CA LEU A 281 13.06 12.89 -16.96
C LEU A 281 11.53 12.91 -17.10
N LEU A 282 10.84 13.85 -16.44
CA LEU A 282 9.38 13.95 -16.54
C LEU A 282 8.92 14.42 -17.93
N LEU A 283 9.67 15.29 -18.58
CA LEU A 283 9.37 15.75 -19.94
C LEU A 283 9.65 14.64 -20.97
N ASP A 284 10.77 13.93 -20.86
CA ASP A 284 11.12 12.75 -21.67
C ASP A 284 10.05 11.65 -21.56
N LEU A 285 9.62 11.32 -20.34
CA LEU A 285 8.57 10.32 -20.10
C LEU A 285 7.20 10.74 -20.64
N LEU A 286 6.96 12.04 -20.79
CA LEU A 286 5.75 12.61 -21.37
C LEU A 286 5.87 12.89 -22.88
N GLY A 287 7.00 12.53 -23.51
CA GLY A 287 7.28 12.78 -24.93
C GLY A 287 7.47 14.26 -25.30
N VAL A 288 7.73 15.13 -24.34
CA VAL A 288 7.79 16.59 -24.51
C VAL A 288 9.23 17.03 -24.74
N GLN A 289 9.54 17.46 -25.96
CA GLN A 289 10.85 18.04 -26.29
C GLN A 289 11.02 19.42 -25.63
N ALA A 290 12.19 19.65 -25.02
CA ALA A 290 12.47 20.87 -24.26
C ALA A 290 13.85 21.46 -24.57
N GLU A 291 13.88 22.76 -24.90
CA GLU A 291 15.11 23.51 -25.08
C GLU A 291 15.76 23.84 -23.73
N ARG A 292 17.06 23.58 -23.60
CA ARG A 292 17.82 23.82 -22.36
C ARG A 292 18.43 25.22 -22.34
N ASN A 293 18.38 25.87 -21.18
CA ASN A 293 19.03 27.15 -20.86
C ASN A 293 18.66 28.32 -21.80
N ARG A 294 17.45 28.30 -22.37
CA ARG A 294 16.97 29.32 -23.32
C ARG A 294 16.78 30.68 -22.63
N ARG A 295 17.18 31.75 -23.32
CA ARG A 295 16.78 33.13 -22.97
C ARG A 295 15.50 33.49 -23.73
N ILE A 296 14.46 33.89 -23.00
CA ILE A 296 13.17 34.31 -23.56
C ILE A 296 13.12 35.85 -23.55
N GLU A 297 12.78 36.45 -24.68
CA GLU A 297 12.74 37.90 -24.83
C GLU A 297 11.44 38.52 -24.28
N LEU A 298 11.57 39.44 -23.32
CA LEU A 298 10.49 40.27 -22.80
C LEU A 298 10.34 41.58 -23.55
N PHE A 299 11.45 42.27 -23.85
CA PHE A 299 11.43 43.51 -24.64
C PHE A 299 12.47 43.45 -25.73
N ASN A 300 12.05 43.82 -26.95
CA ASN A 300 12.93 43.93 -28.10
C ASN A 300 13.43 45.39 -28.20
N PRO A 301 14.73 45.62 -28.44
CA PRO A 301 15.27 46.97 -28.59
C PRO A 301 14.72 47.70 -29.83
N ALA A 302 14.24 47.01 -30.87
CA ALA A 302 13.61 47.64 -32.03
C ALA A 302 12.23 48.23 -31.69
N ASP A 303 11.44 47.54 -30.85
CA ASP A 303 10.09 47.96 -30.48
C ASP A 303 10.06 49.01 -29.35
N THR A 304 11.08 49.00 -28.47
CA THR A 304 11.03 49.72 -27.19
C THR A 304 12.30 50.49 -26.82
N GLY A 305 13.38 50.39 -27.61
CA GLY A 305 14.70 50.89 -27.25
C GLY A 305 15.40 50.09 -26.12
N ILE A 306 14.73 49.11 -25.51
CA ILE A 306 15.23 48.32 -24.38
C ILE A 306 15.27 46.84 -24.75
N SER A 307 16.41 46.19 -24.54
CA SER A 307 16.53 44.74 -24.61
C SER A 307 16.36 44.15 -23.20
N LEU A 308 15.39 43.26 -23.01
CA LEU A 308 15.22 42.50 -21.78
C LEU A 308 14.95 41.03 -22.10
N GLN A 309 15.77 40.14 -21.53
CA GLN A 309 15.64 38.70 -21.67
C GLN A 309 15.66 38.01 -20.31
N VAL A 310 14.89 36.93 -20.17
CA VAL A 310 14.83 36.11 -18.95
C VAL A 310 15.37 34.73 -19.25
N ALA A 311 16.32 34.26 -18.43
CA ALA A 311 16.81 32.88 -18.53
C ALA A 311 15.79 31.90 -17.94
N ALA A 312 15.55 30.80 -18.65
CA ALA A 312 14.80 29.64 -18.18
C ALA A 312 15.69 28.40 -18.29
N GLU A 313 15.65 27.51 -17.30
CA GLU A 313 16.38 26.23 -17.35
C GLU A 313 15.82 25.35 -18.48
N ARG A 314 14.49 25.29 -18.64
CA ARG A 314 13.83 24.55 -19.73
C ARG A 314 12.72 25.37 -20.36
N VAL A 315 12.56 25.31 -21.67
CA VAL A 315 11.44 25.91 -22.42
C VAL A 315 10.87 24.88 -23.37
N PHE A 316 9.54 24.69 -23.34
CA PHE A 316 8.85 23.70 -24.16
C PHE A 316 7.44 24.15 -24.52
N GLU A 317 6.83 23.48 -25.49
CA GLU A 317 5.42 23.66 -25.84
C GLU A 317 4.66 22.34 -25.74
N ARG A 318 3.43 22.38 -25.25
CA ARG A 318 2.50 21.24 -25.25
C ARG A 318 1.07 21.74 -25.43
N ASN A 319 0.32 21.13 -26.35
CA ASN A 319 -1.08 21.45 -26.63
C ASN A 319 -1.31 22.96 -26.91
N GLY A 320 -0.44 23.59 -27.70
CA GLY A 320 -0.50 25.03 -28.02
C GLY A 320 -0.17 25.97 -26.85
N LYS A 321 0.26 25.45 -25.71
CA LYS A 321 0.64 26.21 -24.50
C LYS A 321 2.16 26.18 -24.36
N ARG A 322 2.78 27.36 -24.24
CA ARG A 322 4.23 27.51 -24.00
C ARG A 322 4.53 27.50 -22.50
N TYR A 323 5.61 26.83 -22.12
CA TYR A 323 6.04 26.63 -20.74
C TYR A 323 7.49 27.10 -20.56
N ALA A 324 7.82 27.58 -19.36
CA ALA A 324 9.17 27.96 -18.98
C ALA A 324 9.45 27.47 -17.55
N VAL A 325 10.45 26.63 -17.37
CA VAL A 325 10.91 26.17 -16.05
C VAL A 325 12.10 27.04 -15.64
N ALA A 326 12.04 27.65 -14.47
CA ALA A 326 13.11 28.51 -13.96
C ALA A 326 13.31 28.30 -12.46
N ARG A 327 14.57 28.40 -12.01
CA ARG A 327 14.94 28.28 -10.60
C ARG A 327 14.94 29.64 -9.92
N PHE A 328 14.25 29.73 -8.80
CA PHE A 328 14.27 30.87 -7.89
C PHE A 328 15.44 30.74 -6.91
N ASN A 329 16.24 31.79 -6.79
CA ASN A 329 17.42 31.88 -5.92
C ASN A 329 17.23 32.88 -4.77
N GLY A 330 16.01 33.38 -4.56
CA GLY A 330 15.69 34.43 -3.58
C GLY A 330 15.57 35.84 -4.16
N ASP A 331 15.98 36.10 -5.41
CA ASP A 331 15.93 37.43 -6.03
C ASP A 331 14.47 37.91 -6.31
N PRO A 332 14.00 39.01 -5.68
CA PRO A 332 12.68 39.57 -5.95
C PRO A 332 12.48 40.06 -7.40
N ILE A 333 13.57 40.40 -8.11
CA ILE A 333 13.52 40.84 -9.50
C ILE A 333 13.15 39.64 -10.39
N ALA A 334 13.78 38.47 -10.20
CA ALA A 334 13.44 37.23 -10.88
C ALA A 334 11.94 36.89 -10.80
N TYR A 335 11.31 37.01 -9.63
CA TYR A 335 9.86 36.79 -9.48
C TYR A 335 9.02 37.76 -10.34
N THR A 336 9.44 39.02 -10.44
CA THR A 336 8.79 40.03 -11.29
C THR A 336 8.96 39.71 -12.78
N LEU A 337 10.16 39.27 -13.19
CA LEU A 337 10.45 38.82 -14.55
C LEU A 337 9.61 37.58 -14.94
N TYR A 338 9.38 36.64 -14.01
CA TYR A 338 8.50 35.50 -14.23
C TYR A 338 7.03 35.90 -14.39
N ARG A 339 6.57 36.95 -13.71
CA ARG A 339 5.22 37.52 -13.96
C ARG A 339 5.11 38.17 -15.34
N LEU A 340 6.17 38.82 -15.83
CA LEU A 340 6.20 39.39 -17.18
C LEU A 340 6.20 38.30 -18.27
N LEU A 341 6.89 37.17 -18.05
CA LEU A 341 6.78 35.98 -18.91
C LEU A 341 5.35 35.45 -18.95
N ALA A 342 4.66 35.42 -17.80
CA ALA A 342 3.26 35.02 -17.74
C ALA A 342 2.34 35.96 -18.54
N THR A 343 2.57 37.29 -18.52
CA THR A 343 1.83 38.22 -19.40
C THR A 343 2.15 38.07 -20.88
N LYS A 344 3.34 37.55 -21.25
CA LYS A 344 3.65 37.11 -22.63
C LYS A 344 3.06 35.74 -23.00
N GLY A 345 2.26 35.12 -22.12
CA GLY A 345 1.58 33.85 -22.37
C GLY A 345 2.44 32.60 -22.12
N TYR A 346 3.50 32.70 -21.31
CA TYR A 346 4.24 31.52 -20.83
C TYR A 346 3.69 31.00 -19.50
N ARG A 347 3.60 29.69 -19.37
CA ARG A 347 3.28 29.01 -18.11
C ARG A 347 4.57 28.74 -17.35
N VAL A 348 4.91 29.65 -16.43
CA VAL A 348 6.17 29.56 -15.69
C VAL A 348 6.07 28.55 -14.52
N VAL A 349 6.95 27.55 -14.49
CA VAL A 349 7.17 26.64 -13.36
C VAL A 349 8.36 27.19 -12.57
N ILE A 350 8.15 27.56 -11.31
CA ILE A 350 9.16 28.18 -10.45
C ILE A 350 9.65 27.12 -9.45
N LEU A 351 10.90 26.69 -9.61
CA LEU A 351 11.56 25.72 -8.73
C LEU A 351 12.36 26.43 -7.65
N GLU A 352 12.19 26.04 -6.41
CA GLU A 352 12.86 26.62 -5.23
C GLU A 352 13.95 25.65 -4.73
N PRO A 353 15.02 26.09 -4.06
CA PRO A 353 16.14 25.22 -3.69
C PRO A 353 15.74 24.03 -2.81
N GLN A 354 14.67 24.15 -2.02
CA GLN A 354 14.09 23.11 -1.18
C GLN A 354 13.11 22.15 -1.90
N ASP A 355 12.81 22.34 -3.19
CA ASP A 355 11.90 21.45 -3.90
C ASP A 355 12.51 20.05 -4.08
N THR A 356 11.96 19.08 -3.36
CA THR A 356 12.19 17.64 -3.56
C THR A 356 11.54 17.16 -4.88
N PHE A 357 11.87 15.94 -5.32
CA PHE A 357 11.18 15.25 -6.43
C PHE A 357 9.66 15.49 -6.43
N ARG A 358 9.01 15.26 -5.28
CA ARG A 358 7.56 15.42 -5.09
C ARG A 358 7.07 16.83 -5.42
N LEU A 359 7.83 17.86 -5.05
CA LEU A 359 7.47 19.26 -5.28
C LEU A 359 7.76 19.70 -6.71
N VAL A 360 8.92 19.33 -7.27
CA VAL A 360 9.27 19.60 -8.68
C VAL A 360 8.23 18.97 -9.60
N ALA A 361 7.92 17.69 -9.39
CA ALA A 361 6.93 16.95 -10.18
C ALA A 361 5.51 17.52 -10.03
N ALA A 362 5.08 17.86 -8.81
CA ALA A 362 3.78 18.50 -8.61
C ALA A 362 3.69 19.86 -9.33
N LYS A 363 4.68 20.74 -9.14
CA LYS A 363 4.75 22.07 -9.76
C LYS A 363 4.77 21.99 -11.30
N LEU A 364 5.39 20.96 -11.88
CA LEU A 364 5.42 20.75 -13.33
C LEU A 364 4.09 20.19 -13.86
N LEU A 365 3.58 19.10 -13.28
CA LEU A 365 2.40 18.38 -13.77
C LEU A 365 1.11 19.19 -13.59
N ASP A 366 0.94 19.88 -12.45
CA ASP A 366 -0.18 20.81 -12.21
C ASP A 366 -0.20 21.95 -13.24
N ARG A 367 0.96 22.57 -13.48
CA ARG A 367 1.08 23.68 -14.44
C ARG A 367 0.75 23.25 -15.87
N MET A 368 1.03 21.99 -16.21
CA MET A 368 0.70 21.31 -17.46
C MET A 368 -0.75 20.80 -17.53
N GLU A 369 -1.57 21.02 -16.48
CA GLU A 369 -2.97 20.56 -16.35
C GLU A 369 -3.13 19.03 -16.40
N LEU A 370 -2.12 18.28 -15.93
CA LEU A 370 -2.16 16.82 -15.89
C LEU A 370 -2.76 16.35 -14.55
N PRO A 371 -3.91 15.62 -14.55
CA PRO A 371 -4.66 15.28 -13.33
C PRO A 371 -3.95 14.17 -12.53
N SER A 372 -2.90 14.56 -11.80
CA SER A 372 -1.99 13.66 -11.12
C SER A 372 -1.63 14.19 -9.73
N SER A 373 -1.34 13.29 -8.79
CA SER A 373 -1.01 13.66 -7.41
C SER A 373 -0.09 12.63 -6.80
N TYR A 374 0.89 13.10 -6.02
CA TYR A 374 1.74 12.22 -5.22
C TYR A 374 0.96 11.72 -3.99
N ARG A 375 0.56 10.46 -4.07
CA ARG A 375 -0.14 9.67 -3.05
C ARG A 375 0.16 8.18 -3.26
N PRO A 376 -0.18 7.29 -2.30
CA PRO A 376 -0.30 5.86 -2.58
C PRO A 376 -1.31 5.61 -3.70
N HIS A 377 -0.94 4.73 -4.62
CA HIS A 377 -1.81 4.16 -5.64
C HIS A 377 -1.77 2.63 -5.54
N LEU A 378 -2.93 2.01 -5.69
CA LEU A 378 -3.07 0.56 -5.77
C LEU A 378 -2.61 0.12 -7.17
N LEU A 379 -1.45 -0.54 -7.25
CA LEU A 379 -0.88 -1.00 -8.53
C LEU A 379 -1.33 -2.42 -8.88
N ALA A 380 -1.53 -3.26 -7.86
CA ALA A 380 -2.07 -4.60 -8.01
C ALA A 380 -3.02 -4.95 -6.87
N ALA A 381 -4.07 -5.71 -7.18
CA ALA A 381 -4.89 -6.43 -6.22
C ALA A 381 -5.40 -7.72 -6.86
N GLU A 382 -5.54 -8.77 -6.05
CA GLU A 382 -6.34 -9.92 -6.46
C GLU A 382 -7.83 -9.55 -6.47
N PRO A 383 -8.65 -10.01 -7.44
CA PRO A 383 -10.11 -9.90 -7.36
C PRO A 383 -10.74 -10.51 -6.10
N GLY A 384 -10.09 -11.51 -5.49
CA GLY A 384 -10.46 -12.10 -4.20
C GLY A 384 -9.98 -11.32 -2.96
N GLY A 385 -9.20 -10.25 -3.13
CA GLY A 385 -8.72 -9.39 -2.04
C GLY A 385 -7.66 -10.01 -1.12
N ARG A 386 -7.14 -11.22 -1.43
CA ARG A 386 -6.14 -11.91 -0.59
C ARG A 386 -4.75 -11.26 -0.63
N TYR A 387 -4.46 -10.43 -1.63
CA TYR A 387 -3.32 -9.51 -1.55
C TYR A 387 -3.55 -8.24 -2.36
N SER A 388 -2.82 -7.19 -2.00
CA SER A 388 -2.81 -5.88 -2.65
C SER A 388 -1.45 -5.21 -2.50
N LEU A 389 -0.93 -4.63 -3.58
CA LEU A 389 0.32 -3.87 -3.61
C LEU A 389 0.04 -2.39 -3.89
N GLU A 390 0.40 -1.55 -2.93
CA GLU A 390 0.35 -0.09 -3.01
C GLU A 390 1.76 0.51 -3.09
N MET A 391 1.91 1.63 -3.78
CA MET A 391 3.16 2.41 -3.81
C MET A 391 2.84 3.90 -4.02
N SER A 392 3.61 4.80 -3.39
CA SER A 392 3.45 6.25 -3.61
C SER A 392 4.16 6.72 -4.87
N GLY A 393 3.57 7.71 -5.53
CA GLY A 393 4.13 8.34 -6.72
C GLY A 393 3.09 9.14 -7.48
N PHE A 394 3.45 9.58 -8.68
CA PHE A 394 2.52 10.12 -9.66
C PHE A 394 2.12 9.03 -10.63
N LEU A 395 0.86 8.59 -10.56
CA LEU A 395 0.26 7.75 -11.58
C LEU A 395 -0.26 8.62 -12.73
N LEU A 396 0.16 8.30 -13.95
CA LEU A 396 -0.19 8.95 -15.20
C LEU A 396 -0.84 7.89 -16.09
N GLU A 397 -2.17 7.89 -16.14
CA GLU A 397 -2.94 6.94 -16.95
C GLU A 397 -2.68 7.16 -18.45
N ASN A 398 -2.74 6.07 -19.22
CA ASN A 398 -2.60 6.04 -20.69
C ASN A 398 -1.38 6.82 -21.23
N SER A 399 -0.29 6.85 -20.46
CA SER A 399 0.91 7.68 -20.72
C SER A 399 2.19 6.87 -20.98
N ALA A 400 2.13 5.54 -20.91
CA ALA A 400 3.17 4.67 -21.48
C ALA A 400 2.99 4.56 -23.02
N PRO A 401 4.05 4.27 -23.80
CA PRO A 401 3.98 4.17 -25.26
C PRO A 401 2.89 3.21 -25.76
N ASP A 402 2.69 2.10 -25.05
CA ASP A 402 1.74 1.04 -25.37
C ASP A 402 0.32 1.30 -24.81
N GLY A 403 0.03 2.55 -24.44
CA GLY A 403 -1.28 2.98 -23.92
C GLY A 403 -1.57 2.61 -22.46
N GLY A 404 -0.62 2.02 -21.74
CA GLY A 404 -0.77 1.69 -20.32
C GLY A 404 -0.47 2.86 -19.37
N ALA A 405 -0.78 2.67 -18.08
CA ALA A 405 -0.40 3.60 -17.02
C ALA A 405 1.14 3.63 -16.76
N LEU A 406 1.64 4.83 -16.51
CA LEU A 406 3.01 5.12 -16.09
C LEU A 406 2.99 5.61 -14.63
N MET A 407 3.80 5.00 -13.77
CA MET A 407 3.93 5.34 -12.35
C MET A 407 5.33 5.89 -12.08
N VAL A 408 5.46 7.15 -11.67
CA VAL A 408 6.77 7.80 -11.41
C VAL A 408 6.95 8.03 -9.91
N THR A 409 8.06 7.53 -9.35
CA THR A 409 8.31 7.54 -7.90
C THR A 409 9.77 7.83 -7.52
N ASP A 410 9.95 8.36 -6.31
CA ASP A 410 11.22 8.46 -5.56
C ASP A 410 11.47 7.27 -4.62
N ARG A 411 10.55 6.28 -4.59
CA ARG A 411 10.65 5.13 -3.68
C ARG A 411 11.58 4.05 -4.23
N PRO A 412 12.45 3.45 -3.38
CA PRO A 412 13.26 2.32 -3.79
C PRO A 412 12.37 1.09 -4.00
N VAL A 413 12.45 0.47 -5.17
CA VAL A 413 11.76 -0.79 -5.46
C VAL A 413 12.79 -1.91 -5.43
N ASP A 414 12.75 -2.77 -4.40
CA ASP A 414 13.63 -3.93 -4.29
C ASP A 414 13.32 -5.01 -5.34
N ARG A 415 14.23 -5.98 -5.52
CA ARG A 415 14.09 -7.03 -6.53
C ARG A 415 12.80 -7.83 -6.40
N SER A 416 12.46 -8.28 -5.19
CA SER A 416 11.28 -9.11 -4.96
C SER A 416 9.98 -8.34 -5.24
N MET A 417 9.96 -7.04 -4.97
CA MET A 417 8.84 -6.17 -5.32
C MET A 417 8.74 -5.87 -6.82
N ARG A 418 9.86 -5.79 -7.55
CA ARG A 418 9.87 -5.72 -9.03
C ARG A 418 9.33 -7.00 -9.65
N ASP A 419 9.75 -8.14 -9.10
CA ASP A 419 9.30 -9.46 -9.50
C ASP A 419 7.77 -9.58 -9.30
N LEU A 420 7.22 -9.09 -8.18
CA LEU A 420 5.76 -8.98 -7.95
C LEU A 420 5.04 -8.02 -8.93
N LEU A 421 5.63 -6.85 -9.20
CA LEU A 421 5.09 -5.87 -10.15
C LEU A 421 5.03 -6.41 -11.59
N PHE A 422 6.02 -7.23 -11.97
CA PHE A 422 6.07 -7.87 -13.29
C PHE A 422 4.88 -8.79 -13.54
N ASP A 423 4.46 -9.59 -12.55
CA ASP A 423 3.30 -10.49 -12.70
C ASP A 423 1.97 -9.73 -12.88
N HIS A 424 1.94 -8.45 -12.49
CA HIS A 424 0.83 -7.52 -12.75
C HIS A 424 1.03 -6.63 -13.98
N GLY A 425 2.00 -6.97 -14.85
CA GLY A 425 2.24 -6.30 -16.11
C GLY A 425 2.93 -4.94 -16.00
N TYR A 426 3.61 -4.65 -14.87
CA TYR A 426 4.46 -3.47 -14.69
C TYR A 426 5.94 -3.79 -14.94
N GLN A 427 6.59 -3.05 -15.84
CA GLN A 427 8.04 -3.06 -15.98
C GLN A 427 8.66 -1.95 -15.12
N VAL A 428 9.58 -2.29 -14.23
CA VAL A 428 10.29 -1.32 -13.38
C VAL A 428 11.60 -0.88 -14.04
N GLN A 429 11.83 0.44 -14.10
CA GLN A 429 13.02 1.06 -14.68
C GLN A 429 13.62 2.05 -13.67
N GLU A 430 14.94 1.99 -13.47
CA GLU A 430 15.71 3.04 -12.79
C GLU A 430 16.19 4.08 -13.81
N ARG A 431 16.13 5.37 -13.47
CA ARG A 431 16.60 6.50 -14.28
C ARG A 431 17.03 7.69 -13.44
#